data_AF-A0A7S6RZD2-F1
#
_entry.id   AF-A0A7S6RZD2-F1
#
_cell.length_a   1.000
_cell.length_b   1.000
_cell.length_c   1.000
_cell.angle_alpha   90.00
_cell.angle_beta   90.00
_cell.angle_gamma   90.00
#
_symmetry.space_group_name_H-M   'P 1'
#
loop_
_entity.id
_entity.type
_entity.pdbx_description
1 polymer ?
#
loop_
_entity_poly.entity_id
_entity_poly.type
_entity_poly.pdbx_seq_one_letter_code
_entity_poly.pdbx_strand_id
1 'polypeptide(L)'
;MPNSEYLQIGGQAIIEGVMMRSPKHFSVGVRAPNGELVLQCEPLEKTWIGRQRWLKLPFLRGTWALLDALTLGYKALRFAGNIQLAPEYQLNEGESKGELDNTPIPPKHNETIGAIQVGMALVVGLLMGLFLFNYLPNFLAIQAKSAGVENPIQINFITEVLKVIFFLGYIYLISLMPDIKRLFQYHGAEHKAINTLEAGQELTLENCRKQTRLHPRCGTSFAIVVLIVSMILFTFMPKPEIESSRILTSIARFLVELPLLPLIAGISFEVIRFAGKMRSSKLINLLLWPGLMSQYLTTRVPDDSMIEVALAALRAVVEADAQAESGPDSGSGLAAAAAG
;
A
#
# COMPACT_ATOMS: atom_id res chain seq x y z
N MET A 1 7.05 -6.56 25.60
CA MET A 1 7.04 -6.75 24.13
C MET A 1 5.64 -6.41 23.65
N PRO A 2 5.46 -5.66 22.54
CA PRO A 2 4.12 -5.43 22.03
C PRO A 2 3.42 -6.77 21.76
N ASN A 3 2.13 -6.83 22.08
CA ASN A 3 1.32 -8.02 21.89
C ASN A 3 1.42 -8.48 20.43
N SER A 4 1.60 -9.79 20.17
CA SER A 4 1.88 -10.30 18.81
C SER A 4 0.77 -10.02 17.81
N GLU A 5 -0.44 -9.71 18.28
CA GLU A 5 -1.58 -9.28 17.48
C GLU A 5 -1.43 -7.85 16.95
N TYR A 6 -0.88 -6.92 17.74
CA TYR A 6 -0.64 -5.54 17.29
C TYR A 6 0.37 -5.46 16.13
N LEU A 7 1.29 -6.43 16.05
CA LEU A 7 2.26 -6.54 14.95
C LEU A 7 1.63 -6.86 13.58
N GLN A 8 0.34 -7.23 13.55
CA GLN A 8 -0.37 -7.59 12.33
C GLN A 8 -1.26 -6.46 11.79
N ILE A 9 -1.36 -5.34 12.51
CA ILE A 9 -2.08 -4.17 12.02
C ILE A 9 -1.19 -3.41 11.04
N GLY A 10 -1.79 -3.00 9.93
CA GLY A 10 -1.19 -2.17 8.89
C GLY A 10 -2.17 -1.12 8.41
N GLY A 11 -1.70 -0.18 7.60
CA GLY A 11 -2.54 0.86 7.04
C GLY A 11 -2.13 1.27 5.63
N GLN A 12 -2.95 2.14 5.05
CA GLN A 12 -2.73 2.78 3.77
C GLN A 12 -3.31 4.20 3.80
N ALA A 13 -2.53 5.19 3.37
CA ALA A 13 -3.05 6.53 3.14
C ALA A 13 -3.97 6.57 1.91
N ILE A 14 -5.05 7.32 2.04
CA ILE A 14 -6.03 7.57 0.98
C ILE A 14 -6.33 9.07 0.91
N ILE A 15 -7.17 9.48 -0.04
CA ILE A 15 -7.58 10.89 -0.18
C ILE A 15 -8.24 11.34 1.12
N GLU A 16 -7.72 12.41 1.71
CA GLU A 16 -8.22 13.00 2.96
C GLU A 16 -8.34 12.02 4.15
N GLY A 17 -7.57 10.93 4.17
CA GLY A 17 -7.78 9.93 5.19
C GLY A 17 -6.80 8.79 5.21
N VAL A 18 -7.11 7.79 6.02
CA VAL A 18 -6.34 6.55 6.13
C VAL A 18 -7.26 5.34 6.24
N MET A 19 -6.81 4.23 5.70
CA MET A 19 -7.37 2.91 5.94
C MET A 19 -6.48 2.15 6.91
N MET A 20 -7.08 1.49 7.89
CA MET A 20 -6.42 0.62 8.85
C MET A 20 -6.95 -0.80 8.70
N ARG A 21 -6.09 -1.80 8.88
CA ARG A 21 -6.42 -3.21 8.67
C ARG A 21 -5.81 -4.06 9.76
N SER A 22 -6.64 -4.88 10.40
CA SER A 22 -6.21 -6.03 11.19
C SER A 22 -6.46 -7.35 10.42
N PRO A 23 -6.14 -8.51 11.00
CA PRO A 23 -6.53 -9.80 10.43
C PRO A 23 -8.05 -10.04 10.35
N LYS A 24 -8.86 -9.37 11.18
CA LYS A 24 -10.30 -9.62 11.32
C LYS A 24 -11.18 -8.46 10.86
N HIS A 25 -10.68 -7.23 10.89
CA HIS A 25 -11.45 -6.02 10.54
C HIS A 25 -10.63 -5.08 9.68
N PHE A 26 -11.32 -4.20 8.96
CA PHE A 26 -10.70 -3.02 8.38
C PHE A 26 -11.55 -1.79 8.67
N SER A 27 -10.91 -0.64 8.83
CA SER A 27 -11.57 0.64 8.98
C SER A 27 -11.02 1.66 8.00
N VAL A 28 -11.83 2.67 7.72
CA VAL A 28 -11.48 3.80 6.88
C VAL A 28 -11.95 5.06 7.59
N GLY A 29 -11.01 5.95 7.91
CA GLY A 29 -11.30 7.28 8.46
C GLY A 29 -10.98 8.34 7.40
N VAL A 30 -11.92 9.25 7.14
CA VAL A 30 -11.82 10.31 6.13
C VAL A 30 -12.27 11.63 6.72
N ARG A 31 -11.54 12.70 6.43
CA ARG A 31 -11.96 14.07 6.69
C ARG A 31 -12.80 14.58 5.52
N ALA A 32 -14.08 14.84 5.76
CA ALA A 32 -14.99 15.43 4.79
C ALA A 32 -14.67 16.92 4.50
N PRO A 33 -15.11 17.49 3.34
CA PRO A 33 -14.89 18.90 3.02
C PRO A 33 -15.43 19.89 4.05
N ASN A 34 -16.56 19.57 4.69
CA ASN A 34 -17.14 20.32 5.81
C ASN A 34 -16.33 20.23 7.13
N GLY A 35 -15.26 19.41 7.18
CA GLY A 35 -14.41 19.20 8.34
C GLY A 35 -14.83 18.02 9.23
N GLU A 36 -15.94 17.34 8.93
CA GLU A 36 -16.41 16.18 9.67
C GLU A 36 -15.46 14.98 9.51
N LEU A 37 -15.32 14.18 10.57
CA LEU A 37 -14.59 12.92 10.51
C LEU A 37 -15.58 11.78 10.27
N VAL A 38 -15.57 11.23 9.07
CA VAL A 38 -16.39 10.08 8.69
C VAL A 38 -15.59 8.80 8.89
N LEU A 39 -16.17 7.84 9.60
CA LEU A 39 -15.53 6.58 9.94
C LEU A 39 -16.40 5.41 9.51
N GLN A 40 -15.80 4.45 8.80
CA GLN A 40 -16.41 3.19 8.44
C GLN A 40 -15.54 2.06 8.99
N CYS A 41 -16.14 1.09 9.69
CA CYS A 41 -15.45 -0.11 10.15
C CYS A 41 -16.28 -1.34 9.78
N GLU A 42 -15.64 -2.33 9.17
CA GLU A 42 -16.30 -3.53 8.69
C GLU A 42 -15.46 -4.77 8.99
N PRO A 43 -16.11 -5.93 9.24
CA PRO A 43 -15.42 -7.19 9.37
C PRO A 43 -14.83 -7.61 8.02
N LEU A 44 -13.61 -8.13 8.06
CA LEU A 44 -13.01 -8.87 6.95
C LEU A 44 -13.56 -10.29 7.01
N GLU A 45 -14.58 -10.56 6.21
CA GLU A 45 -14.98 -11.94 5.94
C GLU A 45 -13.76 -12.72 5.44
N LYS A 46 -13.61 -13.98 5.86
CA LYS A 46 -12.59 -14.86 5.27
C LYS A 46 -12.88 -14.97 3.77
N THR A 47 -12.17 -14.19 2.96
CA THR A 47 -12.24 -14.25 1.49
C THR A 47 -12.21 -15.71 1.06
N TRP A 48 -12.95 -16.07 0.01
CA TRP A 48 -12.93 -17.42 -0.58
C TRP A 48 -11.49 -17.98 -0.78
N ILE A 49 -10.55 -17.07 -1.02
CA ILE A 49 -9.10 -17.26 -1.16
C ILE A 49 -8.40 -17.66 0.16
N GLY A 50 -8.78 -17.09 1.32
CA GLY A 50 -8.21 -17.45 2.63
C GLY A 50 -8.51 -18.89 3.08
N ARG A 51 -9.49 -19.55 2.43
CA ARG A 51 -9.88 -20.94 2.65
C ARG A 51 -8.96 -21.95 1.95
N GLN A 52 -8.27 -21.56 0.87
CA GLN A 52 -7.47 -22.48 0.07
C GLN A 52 -6.04 -22.63 0.62
N ARG A 53 -5.65 -23.85 1.02
CA ARG A 53 -4.34 -24.14 1.63
C ARG A 53 -3.16 -23.91 0.69
N TRP A 54 -3.33 -24.13 -0.62
CA TRP A 54 -2.26 -23.96 -1.63
C TRP A 54 -1.93 -22.48 -1.90
N LEU A 55 -2.86 -21.56 -1.64
CA LEU A 55 -2.62 -20.10 -1.73
C LEU A 55 -1.73 -19.57 -0.59
N LYS A 56 -1.45 -20.41 0.43
CA LYS A 56 -0.55 -20.12 1.56
C LYS A 56 0.89 -20.58 1.34
N LEU A 57 1.18 -21.23 0.21
CA LEU A 57 2.53 -21.65 -0.15
C LEU A 57 3.47 -20.43 -0.22
N PRO A 58 4.75 -20.57 0.17
CA PRO A 58 5.73 -19.51 0.01
C PRO A 58 5.80 -19.07 -1.46
N PHE A 59 6.15 -17.81 -1.70
CA PHE A 59 6.15 -17.15 -3.03
C PHE A 59 4.76 -16.84 -3.63
N LEU A 60 3.79 -17.76 -3.55
CA LEU A 60 2.43 -17.47 -4.05
C LEU A 60 1.66 -16.55 -3.11
N ARG A 61 1.81 -16.74 -1.79
CA ARG A 61 1.09 -15.96 -0.77
C ARG A 61 1.35 -14.45 -0.85
N GLY A 62 2.54 -14.04 -1.30
CA GLY A 62 2.91 -12.63 -1.42
C GLY A 62 2.08 -11.92 -2.49
N THR A 63 1.94 -12.54 -3.65
CA THR A 63 1.08 -12.07 -4.73
C THR A 63 -0.37 -11.93 -4.26
N TRP A 64 -0.88 -12.91 -3.51
CA TRP A 64 -2.26 -12.86 -3.00
C TRP A 64 -2.45 -11.80 -1.92
N ALA A 65 -1.49 -11.64 -1.02
CA ALA A 65 -1.52 -10.56 -0.03
C ALA A 65 -1.51 -9.19 -0.70
N LEU A 66 -0.74 -9.03 -1.79
CA LEU A 66 -0.73 -7.80 -2.58
C LEU A 66 -2.08 -7.55 -3.27
N LEU A 67 -2.66 -8.56 -3.92
CA LEU A 67 -3.98 -8.43 -4.56
C LEU A 67 -5.07 -8.06 -3.56
N ASP A 68 -5.08 -8.70 -2.38
CA ASP A 68 -6.03 -8.42 -1.31
C ASP A 68 -5.83 -7.03 -0.69
N ALA A 69 -4.59 -6.56 -0.58
CA ALA A 69 -4.32 -5.18 -0.18
C ALA A 69 -4.79 -4.17 -1.24
N LEU A 70 -4.60 -4.47 -2.53
CA LEU A 70 -5.06 -3.61 -3.64
C LEU A 70 -6.59 -3.53 -3.71
N THR A 71 -7.31 -4.63 -3.50
CA THR A 71 -8.78 -4.62 -3.51
C THR A 71 -9.35 -3.82 -2.35
N LEU A 72 -8.81 -3.97 -1.14
CA LEU A 72 -9.20 -3.17 0.02
C LEU A 72 -8.81 -1.70 -0.15
N GLY A 73 -7.62 -1.43 -0.68
CA GLY A 73 -7.18 -0.07 -1.00
C GLY A 73 -8.09 0.62 -2.01
N TYR A 74 -8.53 -0.09 -3.05
CA TYR A 74 -9.51 0.43 -4.01
C TYR A 74 -10.87 0.71 -3.36
N LYS A 75 -11.34 -0.20 -2.50
CA LYS A 75 -12.59 -0.01 -1.73
C LYS A 75 -12.51 1.25 -0.84
N ALA A 76 -11.40 1.43 -0.12
CA ALA A 76 -11.17 2.59 0.72
C ALA A 76 -11.06 3.89 -0.09
N LEU A 77 -10.38 3.87 -1.25
CA LEU A 77 -10.28 5.02 -2.14
C LEU A 77 -11.64 5.42 -2.71
N ARG A 78 -12.47 4.44 -3.09
CA ARG A 78 -13.85 4.68 -3.55
C ARG A 78 -14.70 5.28 -2.43
N PHE A 79 -14.59 4.76 -1.21
CA PHE A 79 -15.29 5.31 -0.05
C PHE A 79 -14.88 6.77 0.19
N ALA A 80 -13.58 7.07 0.28
CA ALA A 80 -13.10 8.43 0.44
C ALA A 80 -13.55 9.36 -0.69
N GLY A 81 -13.43 8.92 -1.95
CA GLY A 81 -13.88 9.69 -3.11
C GLY A 81 -15.38 10.01 -3.07
N ASN A 82 -16.21 9.05 -2.64
CA ASN A 82 -17.64 9.28 -2.47
C ASN A 82 -17.92 10.33 -1.39
N ILE A 83 -17.23 10.26 -0.24
CA ILE A 83 -17.37 11.26 0.84
C ILE A 83 -16.94 12.66 0.37
N GLN A 84 -15.86 12.77 -0.41
CA GLN A 84 -15.40 14.06 -0.95
C GLN A 84 -16.38 14.69 -1.94
N LEU A 85 -17.22 13.90 -2.60
CA LEU A 85 -18.18 14.37 -3.62
C LEU A 85 -19.62 14.45 -3.11
N ALA A 86 -19.91 13.89 -1.94
CA ALA A 86 -21.27 13.82 -1.41
C ALA A 86 -21.79 15.22 -1.08
N PRO A 87 -23.00 15.61 -1.55
CA PRO A 87 -23.58 16.93 -1.27
C PRO A 87 -23.70 17.25 0.22
N GLU A 88 -23.99 16.24 1.05
CA GLU A 88 -24.15 16.36 2.50
C GLU A 88 -22.87 16.80 3.23
N TYR A 89 -21.71 16.52 2.64
CA TYR A 89 -20.40 16.85 3.20
C TYR A 89 -19.76 18.08 2.56
N GLN A 90 -20.43 18.72 1.59
CA GLN A 90 -19.96 19.95 1.00
C GLN A 90 -20.15 21.13 1.97
N LEU A 91 -19.25 22.10 1.87
CA LEU A 91 -19.40 23.36 2.58
C LEU A 91 -20.61 24.09 1.99
N ASN A 92 -21.75 24.06 2.68
CA ASN A 92 -22.83 25.00 2.41
C ASN A 92 -22.35 26.39 2.86
N GLU A 93 -22.48 27.40 2.00
CA GLU A 93 -22.22 28.80 2.38
C GLU A 93 -23.18 29.20 3.51
N GLY A 94 -22.78 29.00 4.77
CA GLY A 94 -23.52 29.49 5.94
C GLY A 94 -23.47 28.68 7.22
N GLU A 95 -23.11 27.39 7.22
CA GLU A 95 -23.23 26.57 8.43
C GLU A 95 -21.96 25.77 8.73
N SER A 96 -21.09 26.37 9.54
CA SER A 96 -20.18 25.60 10.38
C SER A 96 -20.93 25.20 11.63
N LYS A 97 -21.16 23.90 11.82
CA LYS A 97 -21.19 23.25 13.14
C LYS A 97 -21.26 21.74 12.96
N GLY A 98 -20.32 21.06 13.62
CA GLY A 98 -20.34 19.61 13.74
C GLY A 98 -21.52 19.17 14.59
N GLU A 99 -22.23 18.18 14.10
CA GLU A 99 -23.01 17.25 14.91
C GLU A 99 -23.04 15.93 14.15
N LEU A 100 -22.61 14.86 14.82
CA LEU A 100 -22.64 13.49 14.30
C LEU A 100 -24.10 13.07 14.13
N ASP A 101 -24.63 13.12 12.90
CA ASP A 101 -25.97 12.60 12.62
C ASP A 101 -25.89 11.26 11.89
N ASN A 102 -26.47 10.24 12.53
CA ASN A 102 -26.68 8.91 11.97
C ASN A 102 -28.08 8.88 11.35
N THR A 103 -28.23 9.22 10.07
CA THR A 103 -29.46 8.94 9.31
C THR A 103 -29.18 8.47 7.86
N PRO A 104 -30.10 7.70 7.25
CA PRO A 104 -29.80 6.72 6.21
C PRO A 104 -29.64 7.31 4.81
N ILE A 105 -28.70 6.75 4.05
CA ILE A 105 -28.34 7.08 2.66
C ILE A 105 -29.44 6.60 1.67
N PRO A 106 -30.08 7.49 0.88
CA PRO A 106 -30.21 7.29 -0.58
C PRO A 106 -30.25 8.60 -1.41
N PRO A 107 -30.23 8.60 -2.78
CA PRO A 107 -30.15 7.49 -3.73
C PRO A 107 -28.94 7.54 -4.70
N LYS A 108 -28.65 6.38 -5.31
CA LYS A 108 -27.69 6.17 -6.41
C LYS A 108 -27.90 7.17 -7.56
N HIS A 109 -26.95 8.08 -7.78
CA HIS A 109 -26.88 8.88 -9.00
C HIS A 109 -25.93 8.22 -10.02
N ASN A 110 -26.45 7.93 -11.23
CA ASN A 110 -25.74 7.50 -12.46
C ASN A 110 -24.38 6.80 -12.30
N GLU A 111 -24.37 5.63 -11.63
CA GLU A 111 -23.16 4.84 -11.36
C GLU A 111 -22.41 4.39 -12.64
N THR A 112 -23.08 4.27 -13.79
CA THR A 112 -22.53 3.64 -15.00
C THR A 112 -21.57 4.54 -15.79
N ILE A 113 -21.83 5.85 -15.92
CA ILE A 113 -20.93 6.76 -16.64
C ILE A 113 -19.65 7.02 -15.83
N GLY A 114 -19.79 7.18 -14.51
CA GLY A 114 -18.64 7.31 -13.60
C GLY A 114 -17.78 6.04 -13.54
N ALA A 115 -18.39 4.86 -13.53
CA ALA A 115 -17.65 3.59 -13.49
C ALA A 115 -16.78 3.36 -14.74
N ILE A 116 -17.29 3.71 -15.93
CA ILE A 116 -16.53 3.57 -17.19
C ILE A 116 -15.34 4.54 -17.21
N GLN A 117 -15.54 5.79 -16.77
CA GLN A 117 -14.46 6.78 -16.71
C GLN A 117 -13.36 6.37 -15.73
N VAL A 118 -13.73 5.88 -14.55
CA VAL A 118 -12.77 5.35 -13.57
C VAL A 118 -12.04 4.13 -14.13
N GLY A 119 -12.76 3.21 -14.78
CA GLY A 119 -12.16 2.04 -15.44
C GLY A 119 -11.14 2.43 -16.51
N MET A 120 -11.48 3.41 -17.37
CA MET A 120 -10.59 3.94 -18.39
C MET A 120 -9.36 4.62 -17.78
N ALA A 121 -9.54 5.45 -16.74
CA ALA A 121 -8.43 6.10 -16.05
C ALA A 121 -7.47 5.07 -15.43
N LEU A 122 -7.99 3.98 -14.84
CA LEU A 122 -7.19 2.88 -14.32
C LEU A 122 -6.38 2.17 -15.41
N VAL A 123 -7.00 1.86 -16.56
CA VAL A 123 -6.30 1.23 -17.69
C VAL A 123 -5.21 2.14 -18.25
N VAL A 124 -5.52 3.42 -18.48
CA VAL A 124 -4.55 4.41 -18.97
C VAL A 124 -3.41 4.58 -17.97
N GLY A 125 -3.71 4.69 -16.68
CA GLY A 125 -2.71 4.78 -15.61
C GLY A 125 -1.81 3.55 -15.56
N LEU A 126 -2.37 2.35 -15.69
CA LEU A 126 -1.60 1.10 -15.75
C LEU A 126 -0.69 1.06 -16.98
N LEU A 127 -1.21 1.38 -18.16
CA LEU A 127 -0.42 1.41 -19.40
C LEU A 127 0.69 2.45 -19.33
N MET A 128 0.40 3.64 -18.79
CA MET A 128 1.40 4.70 -18.57
C MET A 128 2.46 4.24 -17.57
N GLY A 129 2.08 3.56 -16.49
CA GLY A 129 3.01 2.99 -15.52
C GLY A 129 3.92 1.92 -16.14
N LEU A 130 3.36 0.98 -16.91
CA LEU A 130 4.13 -0.05 -17.63
C LEU A 130 5.07 0.59 -18.66
N PHE A 131 4.61 1.63 -19.35
CA PHE A 131 5.43 2.39 -20.27
C PHE A 131 6.60 3.07 -19.55
N LEU A 132 6.31 3.87 -18.52
CA LEU A 132 7.29 4.72 -17.81
C LEU A 132 8.30 3.90 -16.99
N PHE A 133 7.87 2.83 -16.33
CA PHE A 133 8.71 2.08 -15.39
C PHE A 133 9.25 0.76 -15.95
N ASN A 134 8.77 0.28 -17.09
CA ASN A 134 9.28 -0.95 -17.70
C ASN A 134 9.82 -0.71 -19.11
N TYR A 135 8.97 -0.27 -20.04
CA TYR A 135 9.36 -0.14 -21.45
C TYR A 135 10.42 0.94 -21.66
N LEU A 136 10.21 2.14 -21.12
CA LEU A 136 11.08 3.29 -21.35
C LEU A 136 12.52 3.07 -20.80
N PRO A 137 12.74 2.58 -19.56
CA PRO A 137 14.07 2.23 -19.07
C PRO A 137 14.76 1.16 -19.94
N ASN A 138 14.01 0.14 -20.37
CA ASN A 138 14.52 -0.91 -21.27
C ASN A 138 14.98 -0.33 -22.61
N PHE A 139 14.16 0.54 -23.21
CA PHE A 139 14.46 1.20 -24.47
C PHE A 139 15.71 2.08 -24.35
N LEU A 140 15.79 2.91 -23.31
CA LEU A 140 16.95 3.77 -23.05
C LEU A 140 18.23 2.99 -22.81
N ALA A 141 18.17 1.89 -22.06
CA ALA A 141 19.35 1.07 -21.80
C ALA A 141 19.91 0.38 -23.06
N ILE A 142 19.06 -0.01 -24.01
CA ILE A 142 19.52 -0.60 -25.28
C ILE A 142 20.35 0.40 -26.10
N GLN A 143 20.10 1.70 -25.95
CA GLN A 143 20.89 2.73 -26.62
C GLN A 143 22.34 2.77 -26.11
N ALA A 144 22.65 2.20 -24.94
CA ALA A 144 24.03 2.02 -24.49
C ALA A 144 24.85 1.11 -25.43
N LYS A 145 24.22 0.23 -26.22
CA LYS A 145 24.90 -0.54 -27.27
C LYS A 145 25.58 0.37 -28.30
N SER A 146 24.94 1.49 -28.68
CA SER A 146 25.57 2.46 -29.59
C SER A 146 26.75 3.22 -28.97
N ALA A 147 26.91 3.19 -27.65
CA ALA A 147 28.06 3.76 -26.95
C ALA A 147 29.19 2.73 -26.71
N GLY A 148 29.10 1.52 -27.30
CA GLY A 148 30.13 0.48 -27.19
C GLY A 148 29.95 -0.49 -26.02
N VAL A 149 28.80 -0.46 -25.31
CA VAL A 149 28.49 -1.45 -24.27
C VAL A 149 27.94 -2.71 -24.93
N GLU A 150 28.78 -3.72 -25.08
CA GLU A 150 28.40 -5.00 -25.72
C GLU A 150 27.95 -6.07 -24.71
N ASN A 151 28.40 -5.98 -23.46
CA ASN A 151 28.11 -7.00 -22.44
C ASN A 151 26.62 -6.97 -22.04
N PRO A 152 25.85 -8.06 -22.27
CA PRO A 152 24.42 -8.11 -21.95
C PRO A 152 24.12 -7.87 -20.47
N ILE A 153 24.99 -8.33 -19.56
CA ILE A 153 24.82 -8.13 -18.11
C ILE A 153 24.93 -6.64 -17.76
N GLN A 154 25.86 -5.92 -18.38
CA GLN A 154 26.02 -4.48 -18.16
C GLN A 154 24.78 -3.71 -18.65
N ILE A 155 24.23 -4.07 -19.81
CA ILE A 155 23.00 -3.46 -20.34
C ILE A 155 21.81 -3.74 -19.41
N ASN A 156 21.67 -4.98 -18.91
CA ASN A 156 20.61 -5.31 -17.97
C ASN A 156 20.77 -4.56 -16.66
N PHE A 157 22.00 -4.46 -16.12
CA PHE A 157 22.27 -3.68 -14.92
C PHE A 157 21.90 -2.20 -15.10
N ILE A 158 22.30 -1.60 -16.24
CA ILE A 158 21.91 -0.22 -16.60
C ILE A 158 20.38 -0.10 -16.67
N THR A 159 19.70 -1.07 -17.26
CA THR A 159 18.22 -1.09 -17.34
C THR A 159 17.60 -1.01 -15.95
N GLU A 160 18.05 -1.83 -15.02
CA GLU A 160 17.47 -1.89 -13.66
C GLU A 160 17.83 -0.64 -12.84
N VAL A 161 19.04 -0.09 -13.01
CA VAL A 161 19.42 1.21 -12.42
C VAL A 161 18.51 2.33 -12.96
N LEU A 162 18.23 2.35 -14.27
CA LEU A 162 17.29 3.30 -14.85
C LEU A 162 15.89 3.12 -14.26
N LYS A 163 15.37 1.90 -14.10
CA LYS A 163 14.07 1.66 -13.46
C LYS A 163 14.00 2.28 -12.06
N VAL A 164 15.05 2.12 -11.24
CA VAL A 164 15.15 2.74 -9.91
C VAL A 164 15.15 4.27 -10.01
N ILE A 165 15.94 4.84 -10.92
CA ILE A 165 16.00 6.30 -11.14
C ILE A 165 14.64 6.84 -11.57
N PHE A 166 13.98 6.20 -12.54
CA PHE A 166 12.64 6.59 -13.01
C PHE A 166 11.61 6.47 -11.89
N PHE A 167 11.64 5.40 -11.10
CA PHE A 167 10.73 5.22 -9.97
C PHE A 167 10.91 6.31 -8.91
N LEU A 168 12.13 6.50 -8.40
CA LEU A 168 12.40 7.51 -7.36
C LEU A 168 12.20 8.93 -7.90
N GLY A 169 12.63 9.20 -9.13
CA GLY A 169 12.44 10.48 -9.80
C GLY A 169 10.96 10.81 -9.99
N TYR A 170 10.14 9.85 -10.43
CA TYR A 170 8.71 10.03 -10.55
C TYR A 170 8.06 10.37 -9.20
N ILE A 171 8.34 9.59 -8.15
CA ILE A 171 7.80 9.85 -6.81
C ILE A 171 8.23 11.24 -6.31
N TYR A 172 9.48 11.64 -6.56
CA TYR A 172 9.96 12.98 -6.22
C TYR A 172 9.15 14.07 -6.92
N LEU A 173 8.97 13.95 -8.24
CA LEU A 173 8.23 14.94 -9.03
C LEU A 173 6.78 15.07 -8.58
N ILE A 174 6.06 13.94 -8.40
CA ILE A 174 4.67 14.01 -7.94
C ILE A 174 4.57 14.50 -6.49
N SER A 175 5.59 14.30 -5.66
CA SER A 175 5.61 14.79 -4.27
C SER A 175 5.59 16.32 -4.15
N LEU A 176 5.86 17.02 -5.26
CA LEU A 176 5.78 18.47 -5.36
C LEU A 176 4.34 18.96 -5.55
N MET A 177 3.41 18.09 -5.96
CA MET A 177 2.01 18.42 -6.14
C MET A 177 1.32 18.57 -4.76
N PRO A 178 0.50 19.61 -4.52
CA PRO A 178 -0.15 19.84 -3.23
C PRO A 178 -0.97 18.65 -2.73
N ASP A 179 -1.78 18.04 -3.59
CA ASP A 179 -2.65 16.92 -3.22
C ASP A 179 -1.84 15.68 -2.82
N ILE A 180 -0.75 15.40 -3.53
CA ILE A 180 0.15 14.28 -3.21
C ILE A 180 0.93 14.56 -1.93
N LYS A 181 1.36 15.81 -1.72
CA LYS A 181 2.00 16.21 -0.46
C LYS A 181 1.04 15.97 0.71
N ARG A 182 -0.24 16.31 0.55
CA ARG A 182 -1.29 16.09 1.56
C ARG A 182 -1.54 14.60 1.79
N LEU A 183 -1.61 13.78 0.74
CA LEU A 183 -1.64 12.32 0.85
C LEU A 183 -0.43 11.77 1.64
N PHE A 184 0.77 12.28 1.39
CA PHE A 184 1.98 11.90 2.11
C PHE A 184 1.99 12.37 3.57
N GLN A 185 1.23 13.40 3.93
CA GLN A 185 1.02 13.77 5.33
C GLN A 185 0.11 12.76 6.03
N TYR A 186 -1.02 12.36 5.42
CA TYR A 186 -1.86 11.27 5.95
C TYR A 186 -1.09 9.96 6.09
N HIS A 187 -0.19 9.66 5.15
CA HIS A 187 0.73 8.52 5.28
C HIS A 187 1.67 8.65 6.49
N GLY A 188 2.18 9.86 6.74
CA GLY A 188 2.93 10.15 7.96
C GLY A 188 2.09 9.97 9.23
N ALA A 189 0.80 10.34 9.20
CA ALA A 189 -0.12 10.15 10.32
C ALA A 189 -0.40 8.67 10.60
N GLU A 190 -0.62 7.87 9.55
CA GLU A 190 -0.80 6.42 9.63
C GLU A 190 0.40 5.74 10.29
N HIS A 191 1.62 6.02 9.81
CA HIS A 191 2.83 5.47 10.41
C HIS A 191 3.01 5.86 11.88
N LYS A 192 2.73 7.11 12.24
CA LYS A 192 2.82 7.57 13.63
C LYS A 192 1.81 6.85 14.53
N ALA A 193 0.56 6.69 14.06
CA ALA A 193 -0.48 6.00 14.81
C ALA A 193 -0.11 4.52 15.05
N ILE A 194 0.34 3.81 14.02
CA ILE A 194 0.79 2.42 14.15
C ILE A 194 2.02 2.30 15.06
N ASN A 195 3.01 3.20 14.92
CA ASN A 195 4.18 3.21 15.81
C ASN A 195 3.79 3.45 17.28
N THR A 196 2.74 4.22 17.55
CA THR A 196 2.22 4.44 18.90
C THR A 196 1.68 3.15 19.49
N LEU A 197 0.88 2.42 18.70
CA LEU A 197 0.33 1.13 19.09
C LEU A 197 1.45 0.09 19.33
N GLU A 198 2.44 0.03 18.43
CA GLU A 198 3.59 -0.88 18.56
C GLU A 198 4.50 -0.56 19.74
N ALA A 199 4.56 0.71 20.15
CA ALA A 199 5.27 1.12 21.35
C ALA A 199 4.51 0.73 22.63
N GLY A 200 3.28 0.22 22.52
CA GLY A 200 2.41 -0.08 23.67
C GLY A 200 1.98 1.18 24.42
N GLN A 201 1.98 2.33 23.74
CA GLN A 201 1.53 3.60 24.31
C GLN A 201 0.04 3.79 24.07
N GLU A 202 -0.62 4.54 24.95
CA GLU A 202 -2.01 4.93 24.73
C GLU A 202 -2.14 5.73 23.43
N LEU A 203 -3.19 5.44 22.66
CA LEU A 203 -3.47 6.01 21.35
C LEU A 203 -3.94 7.47 21.43
N THR A 204 -3.20 8.35 22.10
CA THR A 204 -3.51 9.78 22.25
C THR A 204 -2.77 10.63 21.23
N LEU A 205 -3.26 11.85 20.97
CA LEU A 205 -2.62 12.80 20.07
C LEU A 205 -1.18 13.11 20.51
N GLU A 206 -0.95 13.28 21.81
CA GLU A 206 0.37 13.63 22.36
C GLU A 206 1.40 12.51 22.14
N ASN A 207 1.03 11.26 22.42
CA ASN A 207 1.92 10.11 22.22
C ASN A 207 2.21 9.90 20.73
N CYS A 208 1.18 10.00 19.89
CA CYS A 208 1.31 9.85 18.45
C CYS A 208 2.20 10.91 17.81
N ARG A 209 2.10 12.17 18.27
CA ARG A 209 2.95 13.26 17.77
C ARG A 209 4.44 12.96 17.95
N LYS A 210 4.83 12.30 19.05
CA LYS A 210 6.23 11.95 19.38
C LYS A 210 6.79 10.81 18.54
N GLN A 211 5.95 10.00 17.90
CA GLN A 211 6.39 8.86 17.11
C GLN A 211 7.04 9.26 15.78
N THR A 212 7.88 8.37 15.25
CA THR A 212 8.49 8.54 13.93
C THR A 212 7.46 8.30 12.82
N ARG A 213 7.63 9.02 11.70
CA ARG A 213 6.87 8.78 10.46
C ARG A 213 7.47 7.67 9.60
N LEU A 214 8.50 6.99 10.07
CA LEU A 214 9.15 5.89 9.37
C LEU A 214 8.67 4.56 9.93
N HIS A 215 8.29 3.62 9.07
CA HIS A 215 7.80 2.31 9.49
C HIS A 215 8.28 1.19 8.56
N PRO A 216 9.00 0.16 9.04
CA PRO A 216 9.66 -0.82 8.18
C PRO A 216 8.69 -1.80 7.48
N ARG A 217 7.39 -1.81 7.82
CA ARG A 217 6.38 -2.65 7.14
C ARG A 217 5.50 -1.86 6.15
N CYS A 218 5.93 -0.65 5.78
CA CYS A 218 5.23 0.16 4.79
C CYS A 218 5.26 -0.45 3.38
N GLY A 219 4.17 -0.30 2.63
CA GLY A 219 4.09 -0.72 1.22
C GLY A 219 5.12 -0.04 0.31
N THR A 220 5.60 1.17 0.65
CA THR A 220 6.68 1.83 -0.11
C THR A 220 8.02 1.14 0.10
N SER A 221 8.30 0.62 1.29
CA SER A 221 9.45 -0.26 1.51
C SER A 221 9.31 -1.57 0.73
N PHE A 222 8.08 -2.09 0.57
CA PHE A 222 7.82 -3.23 -0.31
C PHE A 222 8.15 -2.94 -1.77
N ALA A 223 7.76 -1.79 -2.31
CA ALA A 223 8.13 -1.40 -3.67
C ALA A 223 9.66 -1.33 -3.86
N ILE A 224 10.41 -0.79 -2.90
CA ILE A 224 11.88 -0.75 -2.97
C ILE A 224 12.49 -2.15 -2.92
N VAL A 225 11.98 -3.05 -2.06
CA VAL A 225 12.46 -4.43 -2.02
C VAL A 225 12.16 -5.15 -3.34
N VAL A 226 10.98 -4.93 -3.93
CA VAL A 226 10.62 -5.43 -5.26
C VAL A 226 11.61 -4.97 -6.32
N LEU A 227 12.01 -3.68 -6.31
CA LEU A 227 12.99 -3.14 -7.25
C LEU A 227 14.39 -3.74 -7.05
N ILE A 228 14.82 -3.98 -5.80
CA ILE A 228 16.12 -4.61 -5.51
C ILE A 228 16.12 -6.07 -5.96
N VAL A 229 15.04 -6.81 -5.66
CA VAL A 229 14.90 -8.22 -6.08
C VAL A 229 14.80 -8.31 -7.60
N SER A 230 14.04 -7.42 -8.25
CA SER A 230 13.96 -7.36 -9.71
C SER A 230 15.31 -7.05 -10.33
N MET A 231 16.05 -6.09 -9.74
CA MET A 231 17.37 -5.70 -10.21
C MET A 231 18.34 -6.88 -10.21
N ILE A 232 18.39 -7.65 -9.11
CA ILE A 232 19.24 -8.83 -9.01
C ILE A 232 18.82 -9.88 -10.06
N LEU A 233 17.53 -10.23 -10.14
CA LEU A 233 17.06 -11.28 -11.04
C LEU A 233 17.22 -10.91 -12.52
N PHE A 234 16.85 -9.70 -12.90
CA PHE A 234 16.85 -9.26 -14.29
C PHE A 234 18.23 -8.86 -14.82
N THR A 235 19.18 -8.52 -13.94
CA THR A 235 20.59 -8.30 -14.34
C THR A 235 21.19 -9.56 -14.97
N PHE A 236 20.94 -10.73 -14.38
CA PHE A 236 21.47 -12.01 -14.87
C PHE A 236 20.54 -12.73 -15.85
N MET A 237 19.37 -12.17 -16.15
CA MET A 237 18.41 -12.77 -17.07
C MET A 237 18.82 -12.55 -18.53
N PRO A 238 18.91 -13.62 -19.35
CA PRO A 238 19.16 -13.49 -20.79
C PRO A 238 18.18 -12.52 -21.44
N LYS A 239 18.70 -11.63 -22.28
CA LYS A 239 17.87 -10.66 -23.01
C LYS A 239 17.45 -11.28 -24.35
N PRO A 240 16.15 -11.37 -24.67
CA PRO A 240 15.74 -11.77 -26.01
C PRO A 240 16.21 -10.70 -26.99
N GLU A 241 17.10 -11.06 -27.91
CA GLU A 241 17.62 -10.13 -28.92
C GLU A 241 16.94 -10.39 -30.26
N ILE A 242 16.23 -9.38 -30.77
CA ILE A 242 15.62 -9.42 -32.11
C ILE A 242 16.41 -8.44 -32.98
N GLU A 243 17.33 -8.99 -33.79
CA GLU A 243 18.28 -8.23 -34.62
C GLU A 243 17.59 -7.20 -35.52
N SER A 244 16.37 -7.49 -35.98
CA SER A 244 15.62 -6.65 -36.90
C SER A 244 15.12 -5.33 -36.28
N SER A 245 14.95 -5.23 -34.96
CA SER A 245 14.44 -3.99 -34.33
C SER A 245 14.68 -3.90 -32.82
N ARG A 246 15.18 -2.73 -32.39
CA ARG A 246 15.33 -2.36 -30.97
C ARG A 246 13.98 -2.22 -30.24
N ILE A 247 12.93 -1.83 -30.98
CA ILE A 247 11.57 -1.71 -30.44
C ILE A 247 11.02 -3.10 -30.14
N LEU A 248 11.13 -4.03 -31.10
CA LEU A 248 10.69 -5.42 -30.91
C LEU A 248 11.46 -6.11 -29.80
N THR A 249 12.78 -5.86 -29.70
CA THR A 249 13.61 -6.33 -28.57
C THR A 249 13.06 -5.87 -27.22
N SER A 250 12.66 -4.60 -27.11
CA SER A 250 12.10 -4.03 -25.88
C SER A 250 10.73 -4.63 -25.54
N ILE A 251 9.87 -4.83 -26.54
CA ILE A 251 8.56 -5.47 -26.38
C ILE A 251 8.72 -6.94 -25.96
N ALA A 252 9.63 -7.68 -26.59
CA ALA A 252 9.89 -9.08 -26.24
C ALA A 252 10.39 -9.20 -24.79
N ARG A 253 11.30 -8.33 -24.36
CA ARG A 253 11.75 -8.27 -22.97
C ARG A 253 10.60 -7.97 -22.02
N PHE A 254 9.76 -6.98 -22.33
CA PHE A 254 8.58 -6.64 -21.55
C PHE A 254 7.63 -7.84 -21.35
N LEU A 255 7.35 -8.59 -22.42
CA LEU A 255 6.49 -9.78 -22.38
C LEU A 255 7.08 -10.92 -21.54
N VAL A 256 8.41 -11.01 -21.42
CA VAL A 256 9.10 -11.98 -20.54
C VAL A 256 9.08 -11.52 -19.08
N GLU A 257 9.24 -10.22 -18.82
CA GLU A 257 9.25 -9.67 -17.46
C GLU A 257 7.86 -9.73 -16.79
N LEU A 258 6.78 -9.55 -17.55
CA LEU A 258 5.42 -9.47 -17.02
C LEU A 258 4.99 -10.73 -16.25
N PRO A 259 5.17 -11.97 -16.75
CA PRO A 259 4.89 -13.20 -15.99
C PRO A 259 5.79 -13.43 -14.77
N LEU A 260 6.93 -12.73 -14.68
CA LEU A 260 7.87 -12.86 -13.57
C LEU A 260 7.52 -11.92 -12.40
N LEU A 261 6.64 -10.93 -12.60
CA LEU A 261 6.21 -10.02 -11.53
C LEU A 261 5.59 -10.74 -10.32
N PRO A 262 4.70 -11.73 -10.47
CA PRO A 262 4.18 -12.50 -9.33
C PRO A 262 5.29 -13.22 -8.55
N LEU A 263 6.30 -13.77 -9.24
CA LEU A 263 7.42 -14.43 -8.58
C LEU A 263 8.25 -13.43 -7.77
N ILE A 264 8.55 -12.26 -8.34
CA ILE A 264 9.30 -11.18 -7.69
C ILE A 264 8.52 -10.66 -6.47
N ALA A 265 7.22 -10.42 -6.61
CA ALA A 265 6.34 -9.99 -5.52
C ALA A 265 6.33 -11.03 -4.39
N GLY A 266 6.26 -12.31 -4.75
CA GLY A 266 6.39 -13.45 -3.84
C GLY A 266 7.67 -13.43 -3.03
N ILE A 267 8.82 -13.38 -3.70
CA ILE A 267 10.15 -13.32 -3.05
C ILE A 267 10.25 -12.08 -2.16
N SER A 268 9.81 -10.93 -2.65
CA SER A 268 9.89 -9.65 -1.92
C SER A 268 9.06 -9.67 -0.64
N PHE A 269 7.87 -10.27 -0.70
CA PHE A 269 7.02 -10.46 0.48
C PHE A 269 7.69 -11.35 1.53
N GLU A 270 8.35 -12.43 1.11
CA GLU A 270 9.11 -13.29 2.02
C GLU A 270 10.27 -12.53 2.70
N VAL A 271 11.02 -11.76 1.92
CA VAL A 271 12.13 -10.94 2.41
C VAL A 271 11.65 -9.97 3.49
N ILE A 272 10.56 -9.23 3.24
CA ILE A 272 10.05 -8.25 4.22
C ILE A 272 9.46 -8.94 5.44
N ARG A 273 8.72 -10.03 5.26
CA ARG A 273 8.16 -10.78 6.38
C ARG A 273 9.25 -11.33 7.29
N PHE A 274 10.32 -11.88 6.70
CA PHE A 274 11.48 -12.37 7.43
C PHE A 274 12.23 -11.23 8.14
N ALA A 275 12.42 -10.11 7.44
CA ALA A 275 13.03 -8.91 8.00
C ALA A 275 12.24 -8.36 9.20
N GLY A 276 10.90 -8.35 9.13
CA GLY A 276 10.03 -7.94 10.21
C GLY A 276 10.14 -8.81 11.47
N LYS A 277 10.45 -10.10 11.34
CA LYS A 277 10.64 -11.02 12.48
C LYS A 277 11.97 -10.83 13.21
N MET A 278 12.95 -10.22 12.58
CA MET A 278 14.31 -10.10 13.11
C MET A 278 14.81 -8.64 13.07
N ARG A 279 13.96 -7.71 13.51
CA ARG A 279 14.27 -6.27 13.62
C ARG A 279 15.54 -5.97 14.45
N SER A 280 15.97 -6.88 15.33
CA SER A 280 17.18 -6.70 16.16
C SER A 280 18.50 -6.97 15.42
N SER A 281 18.47 -7.58 14.23
CA SER A 281 19.69 -7.89 13.47
C SER A 281 20.17 -6.69 12.65
N LYS A 282 21.45 -6.31 12.80
CA LYS A 282 22.08 -5.22 12.03
C LYS A 282 22.03 -5.46 10.52
N LEU A 283 22.16 -6.71 10.08
CA LEU A 283 22.12 -7.08 8.65
C LEU A 283 20.75 -6.79 8.03
N ILE A 284 19.69 -7.05 8.80
CA ILE A 284 18.31 -6.87 8.34
C ILE A 284 17.96 -5.39 8.30
N ASN A 285 18.44 -4.61 9.27
CA ASN A 285 18.29 -3.17 9.26
C ASN A 285 19.03 -2.53 8.07
N LEU A 286 20.19 -3.07 7.66
CA LEU A 286 20.87 -2.64 6.44
C LEU A 286 20.05 -2.98 5.18
N LEU A 287 19.45 -4.16 5.11
CA LEU A 287 18.63 -4.58 3.97
C LEU A 287 17.36 -3.73 3.82
N LEU A 288 16.73 -3.37 4.93
CA LEU A 288 15.53 -2.52 4.95
C LEU A 288 15.85 -1.02 4.82
N TRP A 289 17.11 -0.63 5.01
CA TRP A 289 17.52 0.78 5.01
C TRP A 289 17.11 1.53 3.75
N PRO A 290 17.31 1.02 2.52
CA PRO A 290 16.85 1.71 1.31
C PRO A 290 15.33 1.95 1.30
N GLY A 291 14.57 0.97 1.78
CA GLY A 291 13.11 1.06 1.90
C GLY A 291 12.64 2.02 3.00
N LEU A 292 13.44 2.24 4.05
CA LEU A 292 13.18 3.28 5.06
C LEU A 292 13.53 4.67 4.51
N MET A 293 14.62 4.78 3.74
CA MET A 293 15.04 6.05 3.16
C MET A 293 14.05 6.57 2.12
N SER A 294 13.44 5.69 1.32
CA SER A 294 12.40 6.09 0.38
C SER A 294 11.18 6.71 1.07
N GLN A 295 10.94 6.41 2.35
CA GLN A 295 9.83 7.02 3.10
C GLN A 295 10.04 8.50 3.38
N TYR A 296 11.28 9.00 3.35
CA TYR A 296 11.51 10.45 3.37
C TYR A 296 10.90 11.15 2.16
N LEU A 297 10.72 10.42 1.06
CA LEU A 297 10.09 10.90 -0.16
C LEU A 297 8.56 10.75 -0.11
N THR A 298 8.08 9.62 0.42
CA THR A 298 6.65 9.24 0.39
C THR A 298 5.87 9.55 1.66
N THR A 299 6.49 10.19 2.64
CA THR A 299 5.82 10.70 3.85
C THR A 299 6.20 12.15 4.11
N ARG A 300 5.32 12.87 4.81
CA ARG A 300 5.50 14.26 5.27
C ARG A 300 5.01 14.37 6.72
N VAL A 301 5.33 15.47 7.38
CA VAL A 301 4.86 15.70 8.76
C VAL A 301 3.36 16.02 8.71
N PRO A 302 2.50 15.23 9.37
CA PRO A 302 1.07 15.50 9.45
C PRO A 302 0.77 16.65 10.41
N ASP A 303 -0.36 17.29 10.21
CA ASP A 303 -1.00 18.13 11.23
C ASP A 303 -1.79 17.28 12.23
N ASP A 304 -2.27 17.92 13.30
CA ASP A 304 -3.01 17.23 14.35
C ASP A 304 -4.34 16.66 13.86
N SER A 305 -5.02 17.33 12.93
CA SER A 305 -6.31 16.89 12.39
C SER A 305 -6.19 15.60 11.58
N MET A 306 -5.05 15.39 10.92
CA MET A 306 -4.71 14.14 10.23
C MET A 306 -4.33 13.02 11.21
N ILE A 307 -3.64 13.36 12.30
CA ILE A 307 -3.32 12.38 13.36
C ILE A 307 -4.61 11.90 14.03
N GLU A 308 -5.57 12.78 14.29
CA GLU A 308 -6.88 12.42 14.83
C GLU A 308 -7.61 11.42 13.92
N VAL A 309 -7.64 11.66 12.61
CA VAL A 309 -8.23 10.74 11.63
C VAL A 309 -7.55 9.37 11.72
N ALA A 310 -6.22 9.34 11.77
CA ALA A 310 -5.46 8.10 11.86
C ALA A 310 -5.67 7.34 13.18
N LEU A 311 -5.74 8.05 14.30
CA LEU A 311 -6.04 7.45 15.60
C LEU A 311 -7.47 6.92 15.67
N ALA A 312 -8.44 7.64 15.12
CA ALA A 312 -9.84 7.20 15.09
C ALA A 312 -10.01 5.93 14.25
N ALA A 313 -9.43 5.90 13.04
CA ALA A 313 -9.41 4.70 12.21
C ALA A 313 -8.76 3.51 12.93
N LEU A 314 -7.60 3.74 13.57
CA LEU A 314 -6.88 2.70 14.29
C LEU A 314 -7.65 2.16 15.49
N ARG A 315 -8.24 3.06 16.30
CA ARG A 315 -9.06 2.68 17.46
C ARG A 315 -10.25 1.84 17.06
N ALA A 316 -10.97 2.22 15.99
CA ALA A 316 -12.12 1.44 15.52
C ALA A 316 -11.76 -0.02 15.17
N VAL A 317 -10.60 -0.25 14.55
CA VAL A 317 -10.14 -1.62 14.26
C VAL A 317 -9.79 -2.36 15.54
N VAL A 318 -9.06 -1.72 16.46
CA VAL A 318 -8.64 -2.33 17.73
C VAL A 318 -9.84 -2.68 18.60
N GLU A 319 -10.83 -1.79 18.68
CA GLU A 319 -12.08 -2.00 19.42
C GLU A 319 -12.93 -3.11 18.78
N ALA A 320 -13.07 -3.13 17.45
CA ALA A 320 -13.80 -4.18 16.75
C ALA A 320 -13.15 -5.56 16.93
N ASP A 321 -11.81 -5.65 16.91
CA ASP A 321 -11.09 -6.89 17.19
C ASP A 321 -11.33 -7.38 18.62
N ALA A 322 -11.28 -6.48 19.60
CA ALA A 322 -11.55 -6.80 21.01
C ALA A 322 -13.00 -7.27 21.24
N GLN A 323 -13.97 -6.61 20.59
CA GLN A 323 -15.37 -7.02 20.66
C GLN A 323 -15.60 -8.41 20.07
N ALA A 324 -14.99 -8.72 18.92
CA ALA A 324 -15.08 -10.04 18.30
C ALA A 324 -14.44 -11.16 19.14
N GLU A 325 -13.46 -10.84 19.99
CA GLU A 325 -12.89 -11.79 20.95
C GLU A 325 -13.76 -12.01 22.18
N SER A 326 -14.48 -10.98 22.62
CA SER A 326 -15.39 -11.03 23.77
C SER A 326 -16.81 -11.56 23.45
N GLY A 327 -17.15 -11.76 22.18
CA GLY A 327 -18.47 -12.20 21.74
C GLY A 327 -18.82 -13.65 22.11
N PRO A 328 -20.12 -14.01 22.15
CA PRO A 328 -20.62 -15.30 22.64
C PRO A 328 -20.16 -16.54 21.85
N ASP A 329 -19.63 -16.37 20.64
CA ASP A 329 -19.08 -17.46 19.82
C ASP A 329 -17.65 -17.87 20.18
N SER A 330 -16.99 -17.18 21.12
CA SER A 330 -15.65 -17.55 21.61
C SER A 330 -15.63 -18.81 22.50
N GLY A 331 -16.81 -19.24 22.99
CA GLY A 331 -16.95 -20.37 23.92
C GLY A 331 -17.34 -21.73 23.32
N SER A 332 -17.77 -21.81 22.05
CA SER A 332 -18.33 -23.07 21.51
C SER A 332 -17.29 -24.01 20.89
N GLY A 333 -16.05 -23.56 20.68
CA GLY A 333 -14.98 -24.35 20.07
C GLY A 333 -14.12 -25.18 21.02
N LEU A 334 -14.11 -24.86 22.33
CA LEU A 334 -13.22 -25.54 23.29
C LEU A 334 -13.89 -26.73 24.01
N ALA A 335 -15.23 -26.83 23.98
CA ALA A 335 -15.97 -27.93 24.61
C ALA A 335 -16.05 -29.20 23.74
N ALA A 336 -15.80 -29.12 22.43
CA ALA A 336 -15.90 -30.27 21.52
C ALA A 336 -14.59 -31.07 21.37
N ALA A 337 -13.48 -30.64 21.97
CA ALA A 337 -12.19 -31.34 21.92
C ALA A 337 -11.88 -32.17 23.18
N ALA A 338 -12.81 -32.25 24.13
CA ALA A 338 -12.68 -33.05 25.35
C ALA A 338 -13.63 -34.26 25.43
N ALA A 339 -14.37 -34.55 24.36
CA ALA A 339 -15.21 -35.74 24.23
C ALA A 339 -15.15 -36.26 22.79
N GLY A 340 -14.11 -37.06 22.49
CA GLY A 340 -13.89 -37.69 21.18
C GLY A 340 -12.59 -38.45 21.14
#